data_AF-A0A1I2SRJ8-F1
#
_entry.id   AF-A0A1I2SRJ8-F1
#
_cell.length_a   1.000
_cell.length_b   1.000
_cell.length_c   1.000
_cell.angle_alpha   90.00
_cell.angle_beta   90.00
_cell.angle_gamma   90.00
#
_symmetry.space_group_name_H-M   'P 1'
#
loop_
_entity.id
_entity.type
_entity.pdbx_description
1 polymer ?
#
loop_
_entity_poly.entity_id
_entity_poly.type
_entity_poly.pdbx_seq_one_letter_code
_entity_poly.pdbx_strand_id
1 'polypeptide(L)'
;MIIPPGPLKVLVATQPVDFRKGMVGLASLVERELRLDPFSGMLFIFRARRADRIKLLVWDGTGLVLVTKRLHDGKFRWPRPGDGVMKLSAAQASALIEGIQEYPLQ
;
A
#
# COMPACT_ATOMS: atom_id res chain seq x y z
N MET A 1 11.07 5.32 14.37
CA MET A 1 9.65 5.67 14.64
C MET A 1 8.88 5.04 13.51
N ILE A 2 7.92 4.14 13.74
CA ILE A 2 7.42 3.22 12.69
C ILE A 2 6.76 3.95 11.48
N ILE A 3 6.39 5.22 11.63
CA ILE A 3 5.88 6.09 10.55
C ILE A 3 6.77 7.35 10.51
N PRO A 4 7.25 7.80 9.34
CA PRO A 4 8.07 9.01 9.25
C PRO A 4 7.32 10.28 9.70
N PRO A 5 8.03 11.30 10.20
CA PRO A 5 7.39 12.50 10.71
C PRO A 5 6.81 13.35 9.56
N GLY A 6 5.68 14.00 9.81
CA GLY A 6 5.00 14.87 8.85
C GLY A 6 3.90 14.18 8.03
N PRO A 7 3.36 14.86 7.00
CA PRO A 7 2.24 14.34 6.22
C PRO A 7 2.63 13.10 5.42
N LEU A 8 1.97 11.97 5.70
CA LEU A 8 2.22 10.73 4.98
C LEU A 8 1.59 10.78 3.58
N LYS A 9 2.44 10.71 2.55
CA LYS A 9 1.99 10.56 1.16
C LYS A 9 1.71 9.08 0.90
N VAL A 10 0.47 8.78 0.49
CA VAL A 10 0.01 7.40 0.30
C VAL A 10 -0.16 7.09 -1.18
N LEU A 11 0.49 6.01 -1.61
CA LEU A 11 0.39 5.44 -2.94
C LEU A 11 -0.15 4.02 -2.84
N VAL A 12 -1.13 3.70 -3.67
CA VAL A 12 -1.70 2.35 -3.76
C VAL A 12 -1.36 1.76 -5.12
N ALA A 13 -0.78 0.56 -5.13
CA ALA A 13 -0.53 -0.17 -6.36
C ALA A 13 -1.86 -0.68 -6.93
N THR A 14 -2.19 -0.34 -8.17
CA THR A 14 -3.49 -0.68 -8.77
C THR A 14 -3.63 -2.19 -9.06
N GLN A 15 -2.50 -2.85 -9.34
CA GLN A 15 -2.44 -4.28 -9.63
C GLN A 15 -2.15 -5.12 -8.37
N PRO A 16 -2.71 -6.35 -8.29
CA PRO A 16 -2.40 -7.26 -7.19
C PRO A 16 -0.93 -7.74 -7.26
N VAL A 17 -0.32 -7.93 -6.09
CA VAL A 17 1.09 -8.34 -5.96
C VAL A 17 1.19 -9.77 -5.43
N ASP A 18 2.30 -10.45 -5.75
CA ASP A 18 2.68 -11.69 -5.08
C ASP A 18 3.00 -11.43 -3.60
N PHE A 19 2.10 -11.87 -2.72
CA PHE A 19 2.19 -11.63 -1.28
C PHE A 19 3.23 -12.50 -0.56
N ARG A 20 3.96 -13.36 -1.27
CA ARG A 20 5.19 -14.00 -0.76
C ARG A 20 6.36 -13.02 -0.67
N LYS A 21 6.34 -11.91 -1.43
CA LYS A 21 7.37 -10.85 -1.35
C LYS A 21 7.39 -10.22 0.05
N GLY A 22 8.55 -10.28 0.72
CA GLY A 22 8.86 -9.55 1.95
C GLY A 22 9.26 -8.09 1.68
N MET A 23 9.88 -7.43 2.66
CA MET A 23 10.31 -6.02 2.55
C MET A 23 11.17 -5.75 1.32
N VAL A 24 12.25 -6.52 1.13
CA VAL A 24 13.18 -6.35 0.01
C VAL A 24 12.50 -6.59 -1.34
N GLY A 25 11.66 -7.63 -1.43
CA GLY A 25 10.94 -7.95 -2.66
C GLY A 25 9.90 -6.88 -3.04
N LEU A 26 9.26 -6.27 -2.06
CA LEU A 26 8.33 -5.16 -2.31
C LEU A 26 9.06 -3.85 -2.61
N ALA A 27 10.16 -3.55 -1.92
CA ALA A 27 11.00 -2.38 -2.25
C ALA A 27 11.55 -2.49 -3.69
N SER A 28 12.01 -3.67 -4.09
CA SER A 28 12.44 -3.92 -5.48
C SER A 28 11.30 -3.76 -6.48
N LEU A 29 10.06 -4.12 -6.13
CA LEU A 29 8.90 -3.89 -6.99
C LEU A 29 8.63 -2.39 -7.14
N VAL A 30 8.69 -1.62 -6.04
CA VAL A 30 8.52 -0.17 -6.07
C VAL A 30 9.56 0.48 -6.99
N GLU A 31 10.82 0.09 -6.86
CA GLU A 31 11.91 0.62 -7.67
C GLU A 31 11.79 0.23 -9.15
N ARG A 32 11.62 -1.06 -9.44
CA ARG A 32 11.78 -1.59 -10.80
C ARG A 32 10.50 -1.55 -11.62
N GLU A 33 9.37 -1.87 -10.98
CA GLU A 33 8.07 -1.98 -11.66
C GLU A 33 7.33 -0.64 -11.59
N LEU A 34 7.29 -0.01 -10.42
CA LEU A 34 6.57 1.26 -10.24
C LEU A 34 7.42 2.49 -10.58
N ARG A 35 8.74 2.33 -10.76
CA ARG A 35 9.70 3.40 -11.08
C ARG A 35 9.69 4.54 -10.05
N LEU A 36 9.57 4.17 -8.77
CA LEU A 36 9.54 5.10 -7.64
C LEU A 36 10.64 4.75 -6.65
N ASP A 37 11.01 5.71 -5.78
CA ASP A 37 11.99 5.47 -4.72
C ASP A 37 11.32 4.81 -3.49
N PRO A 38 11.67 3.55 -3.13
CA PRO A 38 11.14 2.89 -1.94
C PRO A 38 11.60 3.53 -0.62
N PHE A 39 12.64 4.36 -0.64
CA PHE A 39 13.21 5.02 0.54
C PHE A 39 12.73 6.47 0.73
N SER A 40 11.79 6.91 -0.11
CA SER A 40 11.25 8.27 -0.12
C SER A 40 10.40 8.67 1.11
N GLY A 41 10.13 7.73 2.03
CA GLY A 41 9.19 7.93 3.15
C GLY A 41 7.71 7.89 2.75
N MET A 42 7.39 7.60 1.49
CA MET A 42 6.01 7.37 1.06
C MET A 42 5.49 6.02 1.57
N LEU A 43 4.19 5.96 1.86
CA LEU A 43 3.50 4.73 2.20
C LEU A 43 3.01 4.06 0.91
N PHE A 44 3.52 2.86 0.62
CA PHE A 44 3.05 2.04 -0.49
C PHE A 44 2.11 0.96 0.02
N ILE A 45 0.88 0.93 -0.50
CA ILE A 45 -0.14 -0.06 -0.17
C ILE A 45 -0.31 -1.02 -1.33
N PHE A 46 -0.18 -2.31 -1.04
CA PHE A 46 -0.37 -3.41 -1.99
C PHE A 46 -1.53 -4.28 -1.55
N ARG A 47 -2.19 -4.96 -2.50
CA ARG A 47 -3.18 -6.00 -2.21
C ARG A 47 -2.79 -7.37 -2.71
N ALA A 48 -3.26 -8.40 -2.03
CA ALA A 48 -3.22 -9.76 -2.52
C ALA A 48 -4.21 -9.93 -3.66
N ARG A 49 -3.99 -10.92 -4.53
CA ARG A 49 -4.93 -11.29 -5.61
C ARG A 49 -6.35 -11.59 -5.10
N ARG A 50 -6.47 -12.21 -3.92
CA ARG A 50 -7.76 -12.50 -3.27
C ARG A 50 -8.44 -11.27 -2.66
N ALA A 51 -7.72 -10.15 -2.57
CA ALA A 51 -8.13 -8.90 -1.93
C ALA A 51 -8.54 -9.02 -0.45
N ASP A 52 -8.20 -10.13 0.22
CA ASP A 52 -8.45 -10.33 1.66
C ASP A 52 -7.32 -9.77 2.54
N ARG A 53 -6.22 -9.36 1.92
CA ARG A 53 -4.99 -8.91 2.58
C ARG A 53 -4.39 -7.69 1.88
N ILE A 54 -3.82 -6.82 2.70
CA ILE A 54 -2.96 -5.72 2.26
C ILE A 54 -1.59 -5.79 2.94
N LYS A 55 -0.59 -5.22 2.26
CA LYS A 55 0.73 -4.93 2.80
C LYS A 55 1.01 -3.45 2.66
N LEU A 56 1.54 -2.84 3.71
CA LEU A 56 1.92 -1.44 3.76
C LEU A 56 3.43 -1.37 3.95
N LEU A 57 4.15 -0.78 2.99
CA LEU A 57 5.59 -0.60 3.04
C LEU A 57 5.93 0.89 3.18
N VAL A 58 6.81 1.23 4.11
CA VAL A 58 7.33 2.59 4.28
C VAL A 58 8.77 2.55 4.76
N TRP A 59 9.58 3.51 4.34
CA TRP A 59 10.89 3.78 4.94
C TRP A 59 10.74 4.86 6.00
N ASP A 60 11.16 4.57 7.23
CA ASP A 60 10.96 5.50 8.36
C ASP A 60 12.13 6.49 8.58
N GLY A 61 13.12 6.47 7.69
CA GLY A 61 14.39 7.18 7.84
C GLY A 61 15.54 6.31 8.37
N THR A 62 15.21 5.22 9.07
CA THR A 62 16.18 4.30 9.69
C THR A 62 16.06 2.87 9.18
N GLY A 63 14.87 2.46 8.74
CA GLY A 63 14.58 1.10 8.31
C GLY A 63 13.34 1.00 7.43
N LEU A 64 13.26 -0.11 6.69
CA LEU A 64 12.01 -0.51 6.04
C LEU A 64 11.05 -1.07 7.09
N VAL A 65 9.81 -0.64 7.02
CA VAL A 65 8.71 -1.09 7.85
C VAL A 65 7.67 -1.76 6.95
N LEU A 66 7.25 -2.96 7.35
CA LEU A 66 6.19 -3.70 6.65
C LEU A 66 5.08 -4.09 7.62
N VAL A 67 3.89 -3.56 7.38
CA VAL A 67 2.67 -3.97 8.08
C VAL A 67 1.85 -4.86 7.15
N THR A 68 1.33 -5.97 7.68
CA THR A 68 0.39 -6.84 6.96
C THR A 68 -0.94 -6.83 7.70
N LYS A 69 -2.03 -6.53 6.99
CA LYS A 69 -3.40 -6.64 7.51
C LYS A 69 -4.18 -7.65 6.70
N ARG A 70 -4.90 -8.53 7.40
CA ARG A 70 -5.89 -9.46 6.85
C ARG A 70 -7.25 -9.10 7.41
N LEU A 71 -8.26 -9.01 6.56
CA LEU A 71 -9.63 -8.92 7.06
C LEU A 71 -10.06 -10.28 7.61
N HIS A 72 -10.75 -10.26 8.75
CA HIS A 72 -11.35 -11.48 9.31
C HIS A 72 -12.42 -12.03 8.36
N ASP A 73 -13.23 -11.15 7.80
CA ASP A 73 -14.23 -11.47 6.76
C ASP A 73 -14.24 -10.40 5.65
N GLY A 74 -14.63 -10.81 4.45
CA GLY A 74 -14.76 -9.93 3.29
C GLY A 74 -13.45 -9.64 2.53
N LYS A 75 -13.48 -8.58 1.73
CA LYS A 75 -12.39 -8.15 0.85
C LYS A 75 -12.22 -6.63 0.93
N PHE A 76 -10.98 -6.18 0.83
CA PHE A 76 -10.67 -4.77 0.60
C PHE A 76 -11.25 -4.32 -0.73
N ARG A 77 -11.96 -3.19 -0.71
CA ARG A 77 -12.36 -2.49 -1.92
C ARG A 77 -11.12 -1.81 -2.49
N TRP A 78 -10.82 -2.08 -3.75
CA TRP A 78 -9.62 -1.57 -4.40
C TRP A 78 -10.00 -0.50 -5.44
N PRO A 79 -9.14 0.50 -5.69
CA PRO A 79 -9.30 1.36 -6.85
C PRO A 79 -9.43 0.53 -8.13
N ARG A 80 -10.06 1.11 -9.15
CA ARG A 80 -10.16 0.45 -10.45
C ARG A 80 -8.78 0.06 -10.96
N PRO A 81 -8.63 -1.13 -11.57
CA PRO A 81 -7.37 -1.51 -12.19
C PRO A 81 -6.95 -0.45 -13.22
N GLY A 82 -5.70 -0.06 -13.14
CA GLY A 82 -5.00 0.80 -14.10
C GLY A 82 -3.51 0.41 -14.07
N ASP A 83 -2.67 1.14 -14.79
CA ASP A 83 -1.23 0.86 -14.79
C ASP A 83 -0.53 1.73 -13.72
N GLY A 84 0.22 1.07 -12.82
CA GLY A 84 1.08 1.74 -11.83
C GLY A 84 0.43 1.98 -10.46
N VAL A 85 0.42 3.24 -10.02
CA VAL A 85 -0.03 3.65 -8.68
C VAL A 85 -1.07 4.76 -8.73
N MET A 86 -1.93 4.81 -7.72
CA MET A 86 -2.85 5.92 -7.46
C MET A 86 -2.47 6.61 -6.16
N LYS A 87 -2.54 7.96 -6.14
CA LYS A 87 -2.41 8.74 -4.90
C LYS A 87 -3.72 8.71 -4.14
N LEU A 88 -3.65 8.46 -2.83
CA LEU A 88 -4.81 8.54 -1.94
C LEU A 88 -4.72 9.77 -1.06
N SER A 89 -5.86 10.41 -0.81
CA SER A 89 -6.01 11.33 0.30
C SER A 89 -5.93 10.58 1.63
N ALA A 90 -5.69 11.29 2.74
CA ALA A 90 -5.67 10.69 4.07
C ALA A 90 -6.98 9.95 4.39
N ALA A 91 -8.13 10.53 4.01
CA ALA A 91 -9.44 9.91 4.21
C ALA A 91 -9.60 8.62 3.38
N GLN A 92 -9.20 8.64 2.11
CA GLN A 92 -9.24 7.44 1.26
C GLN A 92 -8.31 6.34 1.77
N ALA A 93 -7.11 6.71 2.24
CA ALA A 93 -6.16 5.78 2.83
C ALA A 93 -6.71 5.16 4.14
N SER A 94 -7.31 5.96 5.02
CA SER A 94 -7.93 5.45 6.26
C SER A 94 -9.06 4.47 5.94
N ALA A 95 -9.99 4.86 5.06
CA ALA A 95 -11.10 4.01 4.64
C ALA A 95 -10.61 2.67 4.04
N LEU A 96 -9.59 2.72 3.18
CA LEU A 96 -8.97 1.52 2.61
C LEU A 96 -8.34 0.63 3.69
N ILE A 97 -7.56 1.20 4.61
CA ILE A 97 -6.87 0.45 5.67
C ILE A 97 -7.87 -0.14 6.64
N GLU A 98 -8.95 0.57 6.98
CA GLU A 98 -10.04 0.10 7.82
C GLU A 98 -10.86 -1.02 7.15
N GLY A 99 -10.86 -1.08 5.81
CA GLY A 99 -11.62 -2.06 5.04
C GLY A 99 -13.06 -1.62 4.76
N ILE A 100 -13.33 -0.31 4.87
CA ILE A 100 -14.66 0.28 4.64
C ILE A 100 -15.00 0.21 3.15
N GLN A 101 -16.21 -0.25 2.81
CA GLN A 101 -16.64 -0.46 1.43
C GLN A 101 -17.34 0.74 0.77
N GLU A 102 -17.70 1.76 1.55
CA GLU A 102 -18.67 2.80 1.17
C GLU A 102 -18.08 4.03 0.46
N TYR A 103 -16.75 4.15 0.32
CA TYR A 103 -16.15 5.31 -0.36
C TYR A 103 -15.79 5.01 -1.83
N PRO A 104 -16.25 5.83 -2.79
CA PRO A 104 -15.79 5.70 -4.16
C PRO A 104 -14.34 6.19 -4.26
N LEU A 105 -13.44 5.23 -4.52
CA LEU A 105 -12.09 5.50 -5.00
C LEU A 105 -12.22 5.84 -6.50
N GLN A 106 -12.58 7.09 -6.80
CA GLN A 106 -12.61 7.62 -8.16
C GLN A 106 -11.19 7.99 -8.59
#